data_AF-A0A8W8JII3-F1
#
_entry.id   AF-A0A8W8JII3-F1
#
_cell.length_a   1.000
_cell.length_b   1.000
_cell.length_c   1.000
_cell.angle_alpha   90.00
_cell.angle_beta   90.00
_cell.angle_gamma   90.00
#
_symmetry.space_group_name_H-M   'P 1'
#
loop_
_entity.id
_entity.type
_entity.pdbx_description
1 polymer ?
#
loop_
_entity_poly.entity_id
_entity_poly.type
_entity_poly.pdbx_seq_one_letter_code
_entity_poly.pdbx_strand_id
1 'polypeptide(L)'
;MVELTPGSGVYLYQHDIDYVQRVRDPSAQGTAAYGKRIAKLLMNIFFTKKDFPDCKLSPNAKGHLVLDETVTSAIINFSAQKSCATKGAIRQAMASKLSSARTKSKKIVQHS
;
A
#
# COMPACT_ATOMS: atom_id res chain seq x y z
N MET A 1 -15.26 -7.05 -11.55
CA MET A 1 -14.21 -6.90 -10.52
C MET A 1 -13.43 -8.20 -10.44
N VAL A 2 -12.17 -8.15 -10.02
CA VAL A 2 -11.28 -9.31 -9.90
C VAL A 2 -10.72 -9.34 -8.48
N GLU A 3 -10.59 -10.54 -7.94
CA GLU A 3 -10.01 -10.73 -6.62
C GLU A 3 -8.51 -10.43 -6.66
N LEU A 4 -8.03 -9.57 -5.75
CA LEU A 4 -6.64 -9.12 -5.71
C LEU A 4 -5.67 -10.26 -5.37
N THR A 5 -6.09 -11.17 -4.51
CA THR A 5 -5.37 -12.41 -4.20
C THR A 5 -6.40 -13.51 -4.00
N PRO A 6 -6.25 -14.70 -4.62
CA PRO A 6 -7.23 -15.77 -4.47
C PRO A 6 -7.54 -16.08 -3.00
N GLY A 7 -8.82 -16.09 -2.62
CA GLY A 7 -9.28 -16.38 -1.26
C GLY A 7 -9.08 -15.26 -0.24
N SER A 8 -8.75 -14.05 -0.67
CA SER A 8 -8.63 -12.87 0.21
C SER A 8 -9.95 -12.16 0.48
N GLY A 9 -10.97 -12.35 -0.38
CA GLY A 9 -12.22 -11.58 -0.33
C GLY A 9 -12.05 -10.10 -0.68
N VAL A 10 -10.88 -9.70 -1.19
CA VAL A 10 -10.54 -8.31 -1.53
C VAL A 10 -10.61 -8.15 -3.05
N TYR A 11 -11.47 -7.24 -3.50
CA TYR A 11 -11.79 -7.08 -4.93
C TYR A 11 -11.37 -5.70 -5.44
N LEU A 12 -10.96 -5.66 -6.71
CA LEU A 12 -10.60 -4.45 -7.44
C LEU A 12 -11.20 -4.46 -8.84
N TYR A 13 -11.32 -3.30 -9.47
CA TYR A 13 -11.61 -3.28 -10.90
C TYR A 13 -10.37 -3.66 -11.71
N GLN A 14 -10.57 -4.29 -12.88
CA GLN A 14 -9.46 -4.72 -13.73
C GLN A 14 -8.57 -3.54 -14.15
N HIS A 15 -9.17 -2.38 -14.46
CA HIS A 15 -8.42 -1.19 -14.85
C HIS A 15 -7.47 -0.69 -13.75
N ASP A 16 -7.82 -0.88 -12.47
CA ASP A 16 -6.95 -0.55 -11.35
C ASP A 16 -5.77 -1.51 -11.25
N ILE A 17 -6.00 -2.81 -11.50
CA ILE A 17 -4.95 -3.83 -11.56
C ILE A 17 -3.97 -3.48 -12.68
N ASP A 18 -4.48 -3.16 -13.87
CA ASP A 18 -3.68 -2.78 -15.02
C ASP A 18 -2.87 -1.51 -14.74
N TYR A 19 -3.48 -0.53 -14.07
CA TYR A 19 -2.83 0.72 -13.67
C TYR A 19 -1.66 0.48 -12.70
N VAL A 20 -1.84 -0.32 -11.64
CA VAL A 20 -0.76 -0.54 -10.66
C VAL A 20 0.38 -1.39 -11.24
N GLN A 21 0.05 -2.29 -12.15
CA GLN A 21 1.03 -3.13 -12.84
C GLN A 21 1.77 -2.40 -13.96
N ARG A 22 1.20 -1.33 -14.53
CA ARG A 22 1.80 -0.57 -15.64
C ARG A 22 3.24 -0.16 -15.36
N VAL A 23 4.19 -0.68 -16.14
CA VAL A 23 5.61 -0.37 -16.00
C VAL A 23 5.99 0.65 -17.08
N ARG A 24 6.69 1.73 -16.69
CA ARG A 24 7.27 2.69 -17.67
C ARG A 24 8.60 2.19 -18.22
N ASP A 25 9.39 1.56 -17.36
CA ASP A 25 10.68 0.97 -17.68
C ASP A 25 10.60 -0.55 -17.45
N PRO A 26 10.56 -1.37 -18.51
CA PRO A 26 10.45 -2.83 -18.40
C PRO A 26 11.50 -3.47 -17.50
N SER A 27 12.70 -2.87 -17.38
CA SER A 27 13.78 -3.39 -16.53
C SER A 27 13.45 -3.32 -15.04
N ALA A 28 12.51 -2.45 -14.65
CA ALA A 28 12.04 -2.36 -13.27
C ALA A 28 11.07 -3.50 -12.91
N GLN A 29 10.47 -4.19 -13.87
CA GLN A 29 9.48 -5.24 -13.62
C GLN A 29 10.11 -6.39 -12.82
N GLY A 30 9.37 -6.91 -11.84
CA GLY A 30 9.86 -7.99 -10.98
C GLY A 30 10.87 -7.57 -9.90
N THR A 31 11.40 -6.34 -9.93
CA THR A 31 12.35 -5.87 -8.91
C THR A 31 11.69 -5.59 -7.56
N ALA A 32 12.49 -5.57 -6.48
CA ALA A 32 11.97 -5.22 -5.16
C ALA A 32 11.38 -3.79 -5.12
N ALA A 33 11.92 -2.87 -5.91
CA ALA A 33 11.40 -1.51 -6.04
C ALA A 33 9.99 -1.50 -6.68
N TYR A 34 9.75 -2.39 -7.65
CA TYR A 34 8.45 -2.54 -8.30
C TYR A 34 7.37 -3.06 -7.35
N GLY A 35 7.67 -4.08 -6.54
CA GLY A 35 6.75 -4.55 -5.50
C GLY A 35 6.38 -3.47 -4.49
N LYS A 36 7.37 -2.70 -4.01
CA LYS A 36 7.14 -1.56 -3.11
C LYS A 36 6.28 -0.48 -3.78
N ARG A 37 6.42 -0.26 -5.09
CA ARG A 37 5.63 0.71 -5.85
C ARG A 37 4.17 0.24 -5.97
N ILE A 38 3.94 -1.01 -6.36
CA ILE A 38 2.59 -1.61 -6.45
C ILE A 38 1.86 -1.44 -5.12
N ALA A 39 2.49 -1.83 -4.01
CA ALA A 39 1.89 -1.72 -2.69
C ALA A 39 1.45 -0.28 -2.35
N LYS A 40 2.31 0.70 -2.64
CA LYS A 40 1.99 2.12 -2.41
C LYS A 40 0.86 2.63 -3.31
N LEU A 41 0.71 2.10 -4.52
CA LEU A 41 -0.39 2.47 -5.42
C LEU A 41 -1.71 1.84 -4.96
N LEU A 42 -1.69 0.55 -4.61
CA LEU A 42 -2.86 -0.13 -4.06
C LEU A 42 -3.37 0.53 -2.77
N MET A 43 -2.46 0.98 -1.90
CA MET A 43 -2.86 1.76 -0.72
C MET A 43 -3.66 3.04 -1.07
N ASN A 44 -3.37 3.70 -2.20
CA ASN A 44 -4.14 4.88 -2.60
C ASN A 44 -5.53 4.53 -3.16
N ILE A 45 -5.73 3.29 -3.58
CA ILE A 45 -7.00 2.83 -4.16
C ILE A 45 -7.92 2.37 -3.03
N PHE A 46 -7.42 1.54 -2.10
CA PHE A 46 -8.23 1.02 -1.00
C PHE A 46 -8.44 1.99 0.15
N PHE A 47 -7.52 2.93 0.37
CA PHE A 47 -7.55 3.80 1.53
C PHE A 47 -7.53 5.26 1.11
N THR A 48 -8.38 6.07 1.74
CA THR A 48 -8.39 7.51 1.48
C THR A 48 -7.16 8.15 2.09
N LYS A 49 -6.48 9.02 1.33
CA LYS A 49 -5.28 9.74 1.81
C LYS A 49 -5.53 10.57 3.07
N LYS A 50 -6.77 10.98 3.30
CA LYS A 50 -7.21 11.74 4.49
C LYS A 50 -7.05 10.92 5.78
N ASP A 51 -7.12 9.59 5.68
CA ASP A 51 -7.08 8.69 6.83
C ASP A 51 -5.64 8.28 7.19
N PHE A 52 -4.68 8.49 6.30
CA PHE A 52 -3.29 8.04 6.48
C PHE A 52 -2.54 8.65 7.68
N PRO A 53 -2.76 9.92 8.07
CA PRO A 53 -2.08 10.51 9.22
C PRO A 53 -2.39 9.82 10.55
N ASP A 54 -3.60 9.25 10.64
CA ASP A 54 -4.12 8.61 11.84
C ASP A 54 -4.09 7.08 11.75
N CYS A 55 -3.83 6.51 10.57
CA CYS A 55 -3.76 5.08 10.34
C CYS A 55 -2.38 4.43 10.58
N LYS A 56 -2.36 3.17 11.03
CA LYS A 56 -1.18 2.32 11.22
C LYS A 56 -1.41 0.88 10.74
N LEU A 57 -0.31 0.16 10.52
CA LEU A 57 -0.30 -1.25 10.04
C LEU A 57 -0.28 -2.30 11.16
N SER A 58 -0.34 -1.89 12.43
CA SER A 58 -0.25 -2.80 13.57
C SER A 58 -1.22 -2.35 14.67
N PRO A 59 -1.97 -3.29 15.27
CA PRO A 59 -2.93 -3.02 16.34
C PRO A 59 -2.29 -2.58 17.66
N ASN A 60 -1.00 -2.85 17.88
CA ASN A 60 -0.31 -2.50 19.13
C ASN A 60 0.01 -1.00 19.27
N ALA A 61 -0.41 -0.18 18.32
CA ALA A 61 -0.10 1.24 18.32
C ALA A 61 -1.24 2.06 18.91
N LYS A 62 -1.14 2.39 20.20
CA LYS A 62 -2.10 3.23 20.92
C LYS A 62 -2.40 4.54 20.15
N GLY A 63 -3.70 4.87 20.03
CA GLY A 63 -4.20 6.15 19.50
C GLY A 63 -4.26 6.28 17.98
N HIS A 64 -4.27 5.18 17.23
CA HIS A 64 -4.29 5.17 15.76
C HIS A 64 -5.31 4.17 15.20
N LEU A 65 -5.96 4.52 14.10
CA LEU A 65 -6.81 3.60 13.35
C LEU A 65 -5.93 2.52 12.71
N VAL A 66 -6.36 1.26 12.77
CA VAL A 66 -5.62 0.16 12.14
C VAL A 66 -6.17 -0.01 10.74
N LEU A 67 -5.29 -0.03 9.73
CA LEU A 67 -5.71 -0.39 8.38
C LEU A 67 -6.26 -1.81 8.39
N ASP A 68 -7.34 -2.04 7.66
CA ASP A 68 -7.96 -3.36 7.54
C ASP A 68 -6.90 -4.42 7.23
N GLU A 69 -6.80 -5.42 8.10
CA GLU A 69 -5.75 -6.44 8.05
C GLU A 69 -5.91 -7.34 6.81
N THR A 70 -7.15 -7.64 6.43
CA THR A 70 -7.48 -8.43 5.24
C THR A 70 -7.00 -7.74 3.98
N VAL A 71 -7.35 -6.46 3.81
CA VAL A 71 -6.90 -5.62 2.70
C VAL A 71 -5.38 -5.45 2.72
N THR A 72 -4.80 -5.18 3.89
CA THR A 72 -3.35 -5.02 4.04
C THR A 72 -2.59 -6.30 3.65
N SER A 73 -3.07 -7.45 4.09
CA SER A 73 -2.49 -8.76 3.76
C SER A 73 -2.60 -9.06 2.27
N ALA A 74 -3.76 -8.80 1.65
CA ALA A 74 -3.96 -8.96 0.22
C ALA A 74 -3.00 -8.08 -0.61
N ILE A 75 -2.84 -6.81 -0.23
CA ILE A 75 -1.88 -5.90 -0.89
C ILE A 75 -0.45 -6.44 -0.78
N ILE A 76 -0.04 -6.92 0.39
CA ILE A 76 1.30 -7.45 0.63
C ILE A 76 1.53 -8.71 -0.21
N ASN A 77 0.59 -9.65 -0.19
CA ASN A 77 0.68 -10.92 -0.91
C ASN A 77 0.74 -10.68 -2.42
N PHE A 78 -0.15 -9.86 -2.96
CA PHE A 78 -0.14 -9.52 -4.39
C PHE A 78 1.17 -8.83 -4.81
N SER A 79 1.65 -7.86 -4.02
CA SER A 79 2.89 -7.15 -4.33
C SER A 79 4.13 -8.05 -4.27
N ALA A 80 4.15 -9.02 -3.35
CA ALA A 80 5.21 -10.01 -3.23
C ALA A 80 5.16 -11.02 -4.38
N GLN A 81 3.98 -11.41 -4.85
CA GLN A 81 3.85 -12.33 -6.01
C GLN A 81 4.33 -11.70 -7.32
N LYS A 82 4.25 -10.37 -7.44
CA LYS A 82 4.65 -9.63 -8.66
C LYS A 82 6.10 -9.14 -8.63
N SER A 83 6.88 -9.47 -7.61
CA SER A 83 8.26 -8.99 -7.46
C SER A 83 9.15 -9.90 -6.63
N CYS A 84 10.45 -9.60 -6.58
CA CYS A 84 11.37 -10.23 -5.62
C CYS A 84 11.37 -9.56 -4.23
N ALA A 85 10.44 -8.63 -3.95
CA ALA A 85 10.37 -7.99 -2.65
C ALA A 85 9.86 -8.97 -1.58
N THR A 86 10.54 -9.00 -0.43
CA THR A 86 10.01 -9.71 0.73
C THR A 86 8.75 -9.02 1.28
N LYS A 87 7.84 -9.79 1.88
CA LYS A 87 6.65 -9.25 2.56
C LYS A 87 7.02 -8.18 3.60
N GLY A 88 8.14 -8.37 4.32
CA GLY A 88 8.68 -7.40 5.27
C GLY A 88 9.08 -6.07 4.60
N ALA A 89 9.78 -6.13 3.47
CA ALA A 89 10.17 -4.94 2.71
C ALA A 89 8.97 -4.18 2.13
N ILE A 90 7.91 -4.90 1.74
CA ILE A 90 6.64 -4.30 1.30
C ILE A 90 5.94 -3.62 2.48
N ARG A 91 5.82 -4.30 3.63
CA ARG A 91 5.21 -3.74 4.84
C ARG A 91 5.94 -2.47 5.31
N GLN A 92 7.27 -2.47 5.28
CA GLN A 92 8.07 -1.27 5.57
C GLN A 92 7.77 -0.14 4.58
N ALA A 93 7.67 -0.42 3.29
CA ALA A 93 7.36 0.60 2.29
C ALA A 93 5.96 1.21 2.47
N MET A 94 4.98 0.40 2.89
CA MET A 94 3.65 0.86 3.28
C MET A 94 3.72 1.73 4.55
N ALA A 95 4.46 1.31 5.57
CA ALA A 95 4.66 2.07 6.80
C ALA A 95 5.31 3.43 6.52
N SER A 96 6.37 3.47 5.70
CA SER A 96 7.02 4.71 5.29
C SER A 96 6.08 5.68 4.58
N LYS A 97 5.10 5.17 3.82
CA LYS A 97 4.09 5.99 3.14
C LYS A 97 3.14 6.64 4.16
N LEU A 98 2.67 5.90 5.16
CA LEU A 98 1.84 6.44 6.25
C LEU A 98 2.61 7.51 7.03
N SER A 99 3.84 7.21 7.43
CA SER A 99 4.71 8.18 8.12
C SER A 99 4.94 9.45 7.29
N SER A 100 5.16 9.31 5.97
CA SER A 100 5.33 10.46 5.07
C SER A 100 4.06 11.32 4.98
N ALA A 101 2.89 10.69 4.91
CA ALA A 101 1.61 11.41 4.91
C ALA A 101 1.41 12.18 6.23
N ARG A 102 1.72 11.55 7.36
CA ARG A 102 1.65 12.18 8.69
C ARG A 102 2.58 13.38 8.82
N THR A 103 3.83 13.28 8.37
CA THR A 103 4.78 14.40 8.39
C THR A 103 4.29 15.56 7.53
N LYS A 104 3.70 15.28 6.36
CA LYS A 104 3.12 16.32 5.49
C LYS A 104 1.94 17.02 6.15
N SER A 105 1.03 16.28 6.78
CA SER A 105 -0.11 16.89 7.50
C SER A 105 0.36 17.79 8.64
N LYS A 106 1.38 17.39 9.41
CA LYS A 106 1.96 18.24 10.47
C LYS A 106 2.56 19.55 9.94
N LYS A 107 3.24 19.51 8.78
CA LYS A 107 3.79 20.71 8.14
C LYS A 107 2.72 21.70 7.69
N ILE A 108 1.57 21.21 7.22
CA ILE A 108 0.46 22.07 6.80
C ILE A 108 -0.11 22.84 8.00
N VAL A 109 -0.28 22.16 9.14
CA VAL A 109 -0.82 22.75 10.37
C VAL A 109 0.15 23.78 11.00
N GLN A 110 1.46 23.63 10.85
CA GLN A 110 2.45 24.57 11.42
C GLN A 110 2.66 25.85 10.59
N HIS A 111 2.12 25.92 9.38
CA HIS A 111 2.23 27.09 8.48
C HIS A 111 0.85 27.69 8.13
N SER A 112 -0.21 27.33 8.87
CA SER A 112 -1.54 27.95 8.80
C SER A 112 -1.75 28.84 10.01
#